data_AF-A0A0C3KEK5-F1
#
_entry.id   AF-A0A0C3KEK5-F1
#
_cell.length_a   1.000
_cell.length_b   1.000
_cell.length_c   1.000
_cell.angle_alpha   90.00
_cell.angle_beta   90.00
_cell.angle_gamma   90.00
#
_symmetry.space_group_name_H-M   'P 1'
#
loop_
_entity.id
_entity.type
_entity.pdbx_description
1 polymer ?
#
loop_
_entity_poly.entity_id
_entity_poly.type
_entity_poly.pdbx_seq_one_letter_code
_entity_poly.pdbx_strand_id
1 'polypeptide(L)'
;PEIMWSQLRCRFTPGFEAILEQGVKEGWYDIDNMLERLVFHWLFIPWLQGELLAYKDHVNNTAKRHDYSWTNLKVMPHGVPNLIYESAGDYGAIDFKVKVDLVDIKHVQKLYITPTHLVFDLVPPAFGVHIESFYVDMGHPSVTRQNVWAIYHELCGLIQQH
;
A
#
# COMPACT_ATOMS: atom_id res chain seq x y z
N PRO A 1 5.49 -10.45 11.63
CA PRO A 1 6.57 -11.48 11.53
C PRO A 1 7.74 -10.98 10.67
N GLU A 2 8.96 -11.01 11.20
CA GLU A 2 10.18 -10.50 10.55
C GLU A 2 10.39 -11.05 9.12
N ILE A 3 10.11 -12.34 8.92
CA ILE A 3 10.25 -12.98 7.61
C ILE A 3 9.33 -12.37 6.53
N MET A 4 8.13 -11.93 6.90
CA MET A 4 7.21 -11.29 5.95
C MET A 4 7.70 -9.90 5.56
N TRP A 5 8.25 -9.16 6.52
CA TRP A 5 8.88 -7.86 6.26
C TRP A 5 10.11 -8.00 5.36
N SER A 6 10.89 -9.08 5.52
CA SER A 6 11.98 -9.41 4.60
C SER A 6 11.46 -9.70 3.19
N GLN A 7 10.40 -10.52 3.04
CA GLN A 7 9.84 -10.82 1.72
C GLN A 7 9.22 -9.59 1.03
N LEU A 8 8.57 -8.70 1.79
CA LEU A 8 8.08 -7.42 1.27
C LEU A 8 9.25 -6.57 0.73
N ARG A 9 10.34 -6.47 1.50
CA ARG A 9 11.55 -5.75 1.08
C ARG A 9 12.23 -6.36 -0.14
N CYS A 10 12.26 -7.68 -0.27
CA CYS A 10 12.93 -8.33 -1.39
C CYS A 10 12.07 -8.41 -2.67
N ARG A 11 10.75 -8.53 -2.55
CA ARG A 11 9.87 -8.85 -3.70
C ARG A 11 8.98 -7.71 -4.16
N PHE A 12 8.48 -6.89 -3.23
CA PHE A 12 7.58 -5.78 -3.54
C PHE A 12 8.40 -4.51 -3.78
N THR A 13 9.20 -4.15 -2.80
CA THR A 13 9.87 -2.84 -2.69
C THR A 13 10.76 -2.48 -3.90
N PRO A 14 11.62 -3.37 -4.44
CA PRO A 14 12.58 -2.96 -5.47
C PRO A 14 11.93 -2.49 -6.78
N GLY A 15 10.77 -3.06 -7.13
CA GLY A 15 10.05 -2.65 -8.33
C GLY A 15 9.47 -1.24 -8.22
N PHE A 16 9.00 -0.85 -7.04
CA PHE A 16 8.48 0.49 -6.79
C PHE A 16 9.60 1.51 -6.60
N GLU A 17 10.67 1.14 -5.88
CA GLU A 17 11.87 1.98 -5.76
C GLU A 17 12.45 2.30 -7.14
N ALA A 18 12.53 1.35 -8.06
CA ALA A 18 13.00 1.60 -9.42
C ALA A 18 12.10 2.59 -10.18
N ILE A 19 10.77 2.49 -10.03
CA ILE A 19 9.81 3.44 -10.63
C ILE A 19 10.02 4.83 -10.04
N LEU A 20 10.15 4.95 -8.71
CA LEU A 20 10.33 6.23 -8.05
C LEU A 20 11.69 6.86 -8.39
N GLU A 21 12.75 6.05 -8.39
CA GLU A 21 14.11 6.47 -8.72
C GLU A 21 14.21 6.97 -10.17
N GLN A 22 13.44 6.38 -11.11
CA GLN A 22 13.35 6.87 -12.48
C GLN A 22 12.91 8.35 -12.52
N GLY A 23 11.85 8.72 -11.81
CA GLY A 23 11.38 10.12 -11.82
C GLY A 23 12.39 11.09 -11.20
N VAL A 24 13.17 10.66 -10.20
CA VAL A 24 14.24 11.47 -9.64
C VAL A 24 15.41 11.61 -10.63
N LYS A 25 15.84 10.52 -11.28
CA LYS A 25 16.94 10.52 -12.26
C LYS A 25 16.65 11.37 -13.49
N GLU A 26 15.42 11.32 -13.97
CA GLU A 26 14.96 12.09 -15.12
C GLU A 26 14.65 13.56 -14.78
N GLY A 27 14.72 13.94 -13.49
CA GLY A 27 14.46 15.31 -13.04
C GLY A 27 12.98 15.70 -13.11
N TRP A 28 12.08 14.73 -13.02
CA TRP A 28 10.63 14.93 -13.06
C TRP A 28 10.03 15.41 -11.75
N TYR A 29 10.72 15.11 -10.65
CA TYR A 29 10.29 15.42 -9.29
C TYR A 29 11.40 16.14 -8.53
N ASP A 30 11.10 17.35 -8.08
CA ASP A 30 11.90 18.15 -7.17
C ASP A 30 11.29 18.15 -5.76
N ILE A 31 12.07 17.69 -4.78
CA ILE A 31 11.65 17.62 -3.37
C ILE A 31 11.50 18.99 -2.72
N ASP A 32 12.24 19.99 -3.22
CA ASP A 32 12.22 21.36 -2.70
C ASP A 32 11.04 22.15 -3.27
N ASN A 33 10.41 21.65 -4.35
CA ASN A 33 9.20 22.22 -4.91
C ASN A 33 7.95 21.74 -4.14
N MET A 34 7.31 22.67 -3.43
CA MET A 34 6.11 22.37 -2.64
C MET A 34 4.96 21.80 -3.50
N LEU A 35 4.74 22.34 -4.69
CA LEU A 35 3.64 21.90 -5.56
C LEU A 35 3.85 20.44 -5.97
N GLU A 36 5.04 20.14 -6.47
CA GLU A 36 5.43 18.79 -6.88
C GLU A 36 5.31 17.79 -5.74
N ARG A 37 5.75 18.17 -4.54
CA ARG A 37 5.59 17.35 -3.34
C ARG A 37 4.13 17.06 -3.00
N LEU A 38 3.24 18.05 -3.12
CA LEU A 38 1.82 17.87 -2.83
C LEU A 38 1.14 16.99 -3.88
N VAL A 39 1.41 17.20 -5.17
CA VAL A 39 0.91 16.33 -6.25
C VAL A 39 1.43 14.91 -6.06
N PHE A 40 2.70 14.75 -5.71
CA PHE A 40 3.31 13.46 -5.44
C PHE A 40 2.62 12.75 -4.27
N HIS A 41 2.43 13.41 -3.12
CA HIS A 41 1.74 12.83 -1.97
C HIS A 41 0.32 12.41 -2.31
N TRP A 42 -0.41 13.25 -3.05
CA TRP A 42 -1.80 12.98 -3.40
C TRP A 42 -1.93 11.80 -4.37
N LEU A 43 -1.02 11.66 -5.34
CA LEU A 43 -1.09 10.61 -6.35
C LEU A 43 -0.41 9.30 -5.92
N PHE A 44 0.85 9.37 -5.47
CA PHE A 44 1.67 8.18 -5.26
C PHE A 44 1.35 7.45 -3.96
N ILE A 45 1.02 8.16 -2.86
CA ILE A 45 0.78 7.51 -1.58
C ILE A 45 -0.47 6.61 -1.64
N PRO A 46 -1.65 7.08 -2.11
CA PRO A 46 -2.83 6.22 -2.23
C PRO A 46 -2.60 5.04 -3.19
N TRP A 47 -1.89 5.28 -4.30
CA TRP A 47 -1.53 4.23 -5.24
C TRP A 47 -0.66 3.14 -4.59
N LEU A 48 0.42 3.52 -3.89
CA LEU A 48 1.29 2.59 -3.17
C LEU A 48 0.54 1.86 -2.05
N GLN A 49 -0.36 2.53 -1.34
CA GLN A 49 -1.23 1.90 -0.35
C GLN A 49 -2.13 0.84 -0.99
N GLY A 50 -2.72 1.12 -2.16
CA GLY A 50 -3.51 0.16 -2.93
C GLY A 50 -2.71 -1.07 -3.36
N GLU A 51 -1.50 -0.87 -3.88
CA GLU A 51 -0.59 -1.96 -4.26
C GLU A 51 -0.16 -2.80 -3.05
N LEU A 52 0.08 -2.16 -1.89
CA LEU A 52 0.40 -2.86 -0.63
C LEU A 52 -0.79 -3.69 -0.13
N LEU A 53 -2.02 -3.17 -0.24
CA LEU A 53 -3.23 -3.91 0.10
C LEU A 53 -3.39 -5.13 -0.82
N ALA A 54 -3.20 -4.95 -2.13
CA ALA A 54 -3.24 -6.04 -3.10
C ALA A 54 -2.15 -7.09 -2.82
N TYR A 55 -0.94 -6.67 -2.47
CA TYR A 55 0.15 -7.57 -2.07
C TYR A 55 -0.22 -8.37 -0.82
N LYS A 56 -0.74 -7.69 0.22
CA LYS A 56 -1.20 -8.33 1.47
C LYS A 56 -2.27 -9.38 1.15
N ASP A 57 -3.26 -9.04 0.34
CA ASP A 57 -4.34 -9.95 -0.03
C ASP A 57 -3.82 -11.14 -0.84
N HIS A 58 -2.92 -10.92 -1.81
CA HIS A 58 -2.29 -11.99 -2.58
C HIS A 58 -1.51 -12.95 -1.67
N VAL A 59 -0.66 -12.42 -0.78
CA VAL A 59 0.20 -13.22 0.10
C VAL A 59 -0.61 -14.05 1.09
N ASN A 60 -1.68 -13.49 1.62
CA ASN A 60 -2.51 -14.12 2.65
C ASN A 60 -3.54 -15.11 2.08
N ASN A 61 -3.91 -14.96 0.80
CA ASN A 61 -4.88 -15.83 0.12
C ASN A 61 -4.25 -16.86 -0.83
N THR A 62 -2.93 -16.82 -1.04
CA THR A 62 -2.23 -17.82 -1.87
C THR A 62 -1.63 -18.92 -1.03
N ALA A 63 -1.99 -20.17 -1.34
CA ALA A 63 -1.38 -21.35 -0.71
C ALA A 63 0.13 -21.37 -0.99
N LYS A 64 0.93 -21.62 0.05
CA LYS A 64 2.39 -21.73 -0.11
C LYS A 64 2.73 -23.04 -0.81
N ARG A 65 3.70 -22.99 -1.73
CA ARG A 65 4.20 -24.20 -2.40
C ARG A 65 4.87 -25.12 -1.38
N HIS A 66 4.74 -26.42 -1.63
CA HIS A 66 5.36 -27.45 -0.82
C HIS A 66 6.85 -27.57 -1.20
N ASP A 67 7.76 -27.26 -0.27
CA ASP A 67 9.20 -27.44 -0.47
C ASP A 67 9.58 -28.89 -0.10
N TYR A 68 9.60 -29.77 -1.11
CA TYR A 68 10.16 -31.11 -1.00
C TYR A 68 11.70 -31.05 -1.10
N SER A 69 12.39 -30.52 -0.10
CA SER A 69 13.85 -30.72 -0.01
C SER A 69 14.14 -31.72 1.09
N TRP A 70 14.89 -32.76 0.75
CA TRP A 70 15.37 -33.82 1.65
C TRP A 70 16.16 -33.27 2.86
N THR A 71 16.55 -31.99 2.85
CA THR A 71 17.20 -31.26 3.94
C THR A 71 16.28 -30.40 4.82
N ASN A 72 15.00 -30.24 4.48
CA ASN A 72 14.05 -29.37 5.20
C ASN A 72 12.92 -30.19 5.85
N LEU A 73 13.20 -30.76 7.02
CA LEU A 73 12.24 -31.50 7.88
C LEU A 73 11.20 -30.59 8.57
N LYS A 74 11.06 -29.34 8.13
CA LYS A 74 10.19 -28.37 8.78
C LYS A 74 8.74 -28.61 8.36
N VAL A 75 7.95 -29.16 9.28
CA VAL A 75 6.49 -29.22 9.12
C VAL A 75 5.93 -27.81 9.17
N MET A 76 5.45 -27.31 8.04
CA MET A 76 4.74 -26.02 7.94
C MET A 76 3.26 -26.29 7.74
N PRO A 77 2.36 -25.46 8.30
CA PRO A 77 0.94 -25.61 8.05
C PRO A 77 0.66 -25.46 6.54
N HIS A 78 0.02 -26.47 5.97
CA HIS A 78 -0.19 -26.60 4.53
C HIS A 78 -1.52 -25.95 4.15
N GLY A 79 -1.50 -24.92 3.32
CA GLY A 79 -2.74 -24.28 2.86
C GLY A 79 -2.64 -22.77 2.71
N VAL A 80 -3.79 -22.15 2.51
CA VAL A 80 -3.93 -20.70 2.39
C VAL A 80 -3.81 -20.09 3.78
N PRO A 81 -2.93 -19.09 4.02
CA PRO A 81 -2.73 -18.51 5.34
C PRO A 81 -4.02 -18.02 6.03
N ASN A 82 -4.93 -17.36 5.30
CA ASN A 82 -6.21 -16.92 5.87
C ASN A 82 -7.10 -18.10 6.29
N LEU A 83 -7.12 -19.20 5.54
CA LEU A 83 -7.89 -20.40 5.90
C LEU A 83 -7.28 -21.14 7.09
N ILE A 84 -5.94 -21.26 7.13
CA ILE A 84 -5.21 -21.81 8.29
C ILE A 84 -5.46 -20.95 9.52
N TYR A 85 -5.48 -19.63 9.34
CA TYR A 85 -5.87 -18.72 10.40
C TYR A 85 -7.27 -19.11 10.85
N GLU A 86 -8.31 -18.88 10.05
CA GLU A 86 -9.72 -19.08 10.44
C GLU A 86 -10.04 -20.46 11.01
N SER A 87 -9.49 -21.53 10.42
CA SER A 87 -9.82 -22.93 10.72
C SER A 87 -8.57 -23.77 10.99
N ALA A 88 -7.75 -23.35 11.96
CA ALA A 88 -6.47 -24.01 12.27
C ALA A 88 -6.57 -25.53 12.48
N GLY A 89 -7.66 -26.01 13.09
CA GLY A 89 -7.89 -27.44 13.35
C GLY A 89 -7.96 -28.31 12.09
N ASP A 90 -8.57 -27.80 11.02
CA ASP A 90 -8.69 -28.51 9.73
C ASP A 90 -7.32 -28.72 9.06
N TYR A 91 -6.33 -27.92 9.46
CA TYR A 91 -4.96 -27.94 8.97
C TYR A 91 -3.97 -28.57 9.97
N GLY A 92 -4.47 -29.23 11.02
CA GLY A 92 -3.64 -29.88 12.04
C GLY A 92 -2.80 -28.89 12.86
N ALA A 93 -3.20 -27.61 12.91
CA ALA A 93 -2.52 -26.56 13.65
C ALA A 93 -3.26 -26.25 14.96
N ILE A 94 -2.50 -25.81 15.98
CA ILE A 94 -3.04 -25.34 17.25
C ILE A 94 -3.29 -23.83 17.14
N ASP A 95 -4.50 -23.39 17.46
CA ASP A 95 -4.86 -21.97 17.44
C ASP A 95 -4.38 -21.27 18.74
N PHE A 96 -3.45 -20.32 18.60
CA PHE A 96 -2.93 -19.49 19.69
C PHE A 96 -3.44 -18.05 19.62
N LYS A 97 -4.48 -17.77 18.84
CA LYS A 97 -4.99 -16.40 18.68
C LYS A 97 -5.55 -15.83 19.97
N VAL A 98 -5.21 -14.57 20.22
CA VAL A 98 -6.00 -13.70 21.08
C VAL A 98 -6.99 -12.97 20.17
N LYS A 99 -8.28 -13.32 20.27
CA LYS A 99 -9.34 -12.63 19.53
C LYS A 99 -9.61 -11.29 20.23
N VAL A 100 -9.37 -10.20 19.52
CA VAL A 100 -9.75 -8.85 19.96
C VAL A 100 -11.07 -8.52 19.28
N ASP A 101 -12.05 -8.04 20.03
CA ASP A 101 -13.32 -7.61 19.45
C ASP A 101 -13.12 -6.35 18.60
N LEU A 102 -13.78 -6.29 17.45
CA LEU A 102 -13.83 -5.08 16.61
C LEU A 102 -14.45 -3.91 17.38
N VAL A 103 -15.34 -4.16 18.32
CA VAL A 103 -15.89 -3.13 19.21
C VAL A 103 -14.80 -2.49 20.06
N ASP A 104 -13.90 -3.30 20.63
CA ASP A 104 -12.77 -2.81 21.45
C ASP A 104 -11.78 -2.01 20.60
N ILE A 105 -11.47 -2.49 19.39
CA ILE A 105 -10.59 -1.75 18.46
C ILE A 105 -11.23 -0.40 18.11
N LYS A 106 -12.52 -0.37 17.77
CA LYS A 106 -13.24 0.88 17.48
C LYS A 106 -13.29 1.81 18.69
N HIS A 107 -13.42 1.26 19.89
CA HIS A 107 -13.40 2.03 21.13
C HIS A 107 -12.03 2.69 21.35
N VAL A 108 -10.94 1.93 21.23
CA VAL A 108 -9.55 2.43 21.31
C VAL A 108 -9.28 3.48 20.23
N GLN A 109 -9.73 3.24 19.00
CA GLN A 109 -9.64 4.24 17.93
C GLN A 109 -10.35 5.54 18.32
N LYS A 110 -11.59 5.49 18.83
CA LYS A 110 -12.28 6.71 19.29
C LYS A 110 -11.60 7.39 20.47
N LEU A 111 -10.94 6.63 21.34
CA LEU A 111 -10.27 7.14 22.53
C LEU A 111 -8.98 7.89 22.19
N TYR A 112 -8.20 7.38 21.23
CA TYR A 112 -6.85 7.89 20.92
C TYR A 112 -6.73 8.57 19.57
N ILE A 113 -7.67 8.37 18.66
CA ILE A 113 -7.63 8.91 17.30
C ILE A 113 -8.73 9.95 17.16
N THR A 114 -8.32 11.21 17.04
CA THR A 114 -9.20 12.28 16.59
C THR A 114 -9.35 12.17 15.06
N PRO A 115 -10.55 11.82 14.54
CA PRO A 115 -10.72 11.56 13.11
C PRO A 115 -10.48 12.79 12.22
N THR A 116 -10.57 13.99 12.79
CA THR A 116 -10.31 15.26 12.10
C THR A 116 -8.88 15.77 12.30
N HIS A 117 -7.96 14.91 12.75
CA HIS A 117 -6.58 15.34 12.95
C HIS A 117 -5.89 15.50 11.59
N LEU A 118 -5.28 16.66 11.35
CA LEU A 118 -4.55 17.02 10.12
C LEU A 118 -3.39 16.08 9.76
N VAL A 119 -3.05 15.11 10.63
CA VAL A 119 -1.99 14.12 10.36
C VAL A 119 -2.46 13.05 9.39
N PHE A 120 -3.79 12.90 9.23
CA PHE A 120 -4.40 12.00 8.28
C PHE A 120 -4.57 12.62 6.89
N ASP A 121 -4.42 13.94 6.79
CA ASP A 121 -4.49 14.64 5.51
C ASP A 121 -3.13 14.54 4.81
N LEU A 122 -3.09 13.82 3.67
CA LEU A 122 -1.85 13.69 2.87
C LEU A 122 -1.43 15.03 2.25
N VAL A 123 -2.41 15.88 1.96
CA VAL A 123 -2.25 17.23 1.42
C VAL A 123 -3.26 18.17 2.11
N PRO A 124 -3.02 19.49 2.14
CA PRO A 124 -3.99 20.45 2.64
C PRO A 124 -5.36 20.23 1.97
N PRO A 125 -6.48 20.20 2.73
CA PRO A 125 -7.79 19.86 2.19
C PRO A 125 -8.23 20.73 1.00
N ALA A 126 -7.90 22.02 1.03
CA ALA A 126 -8.20 22.95 -0.06
C ALA A 126 -7.45 22.57 -1.36
N PHE A 127 -6.19 22.14 -1.24
CA PHE A 127 -5.41 21.65 -2.38
C PHE A 127 -5.98 20.33 -2.91
N GLY A 128 -6.37 19.42 -2.00
CA GLY A 128 -7.00 18.14 -2.33
C GLY A 128 -8.25 18.29 -3.20
N VAL A 129 -9.14 19.24 -2.86
CA VAL A 129 -10.34 19.52 -3.67
C VAL A 129 -9.97 20.04 -5.07
N HIS A 130 -8.93 20.86 -5.17
CA HIS A 130 -8.52 21.45 -6.43
C HIS A 130 -7.87 20.42 -7.37
N ILE A 131 -6.94 19.61 -6.86
CA ILE A 131 -6.30 18.55 -7.67
C ILE A 131 -7.31 17.47 -8.08
N GLU A 132 -8.29 17.14 -7.24
CA GLU A 132 -9.38 16.23 -7.59
C GLU A 132 -10.17 16.75 -8.80
N SER A 133 -10.48 18.05 -8.87
CA SER A 133 -11.18 18.61 -10.03
C SER A 133 -10.40 18.42 -11.34
N PHE A 134 -9.10 18.67 -11.35
CA PHE A 134 -8.27 18.43 -12.54
C PHE A 134 -8.18 16.95 -12.89
N TYR A 135 -8.08 16.08 -11.88
CA TYR A 135 -8.04 14.63 -12.10
C TYR A 135 -9.35 14.08 -12.67
N VAL A 136 -10.49 14.64 -12.24
CA VAL A 136 -11.81 14.35 -12.81
C VAL A 136 -11.90 14.84 -14.26
N ASP A 137 -11.39 16.03 -14.56
CA ASP A 137 -11.36 16.58 -15.92
C ASP A 137 -10.49 15.74 -16.88
N MET A 138 -9.44 15.10 -16.36
CA MET A 138 -8.64 14.09 -17.08
C MET A 138 -9.37 12.76 -17.31
N GLY A 139 -10.61 12.62 -16.82
CA GLY A 139 -11.40 11.40 -16.94
C GLY A 139 -11.09 10.33 -15.88
N HIS A 140 -10.48 10.73 -14.76
CA HIS A 140 -10.15 9.85 -13.62
C HIS A 140 -9.36 8.59 -14.04
N PRO A 141 -8.18 8.74 -14.67
CA PRO A 141 -7.43 7.64 -15.24
C PRO A 141 -6.89 6.69 -14.16
N SER A 142 -7.10 5.39 -14.31
CA SER A 142 -6.56 4.39 -13.37
C SER A 142 -5.03 4.47 -13.27
N VAL A 143 -4.52 4.60 -12.04
CA VAL A 143 -3.09 4.73 -11.75
C VAL A 143 -2.43 3.35 -11.74
N THR A 144 -1.41 3.18 -12.58
CA THR A 144 -0.64 1.95 -12.76
C THR A 144 0.85 2.26 -12.77
N ARG A 145 1.68 1.21 -12.64
CA ARG A 145 3.14 1.32 -12.68
C ARG A 145 3.67 1.99 -13.95
N GLN A 146 2.95 1.87 -15.06
CA GLN A 146 3.39 2.36 -16.37
C GLN A 146 2.98 3.81 -16.63
N ASN A 147 1.89 4.28 -16.03
CA ASN A 147 1.32 5.60 -16.33
C ASN A 147 1.36 6.58 -15.15
N VAL A 148 1.76 6.16 -13.94
CA VAL A 148 1.75 7.02 -12.75
C VAL A 148 2.54 8.32 -12.96
N TRP A 149 3.72 8.25 -13.60
CA TRP A 149 4.50 9.44 -13.92
C TRP A 149 3.87 10.30 -15.02
N ALA A 150 3.22 9.69 -16.02
CA ALA A 150 2.52 10.45 -17.06
C ALA A 150 1.35 11.25 -16.47
N ILE A 151 0.56 10.62 -15.60
CA ILE A 151 -0.53 11.28 -14.86
C ILE A 151 0.03 12.38 -13.97
N TYR A 152 1.13 12.13 -13.26
CA TYR A 152 1.80 13.12 -12.44
C TYR A 152 2.19 14.37 -13.24
N HIS A 153 2.83 14.21 -14.39
CA HIS A 153 3.24 15.33 -15.24
C HIS A 153 2.05 16.14 -15.76
N GLU A 154 0.99 15.46 -16.17
CA GLU A 154 -0.21 16.11 -16.66
C GLU A 154 -0.89 16.94 -15.56
N LEU A 155 -1.02 16.38 -14.35
CA LEU A 155 -1.54 17.10 -13.19
C LEU A 155 -0.67 18.32 -12.84
N CYS A 156 0.65 18.16 -12.80
CA CYS A 156 1.56 19.28 -12.56
C CYS A 156 1.42 20.37 -13.63
N GLY A 157 1.31 19.99 -14.90
CA GLY A 157 1.12 20.92 -16.01
C GLY A 157 -0.20 21.68 -15.94
N LEU A 158 -1.31 21.01 -15.60
CA LEU A 158 -2.63 21.63 -15.44
C LEU A 158 -2.64 22.63 -14.27
N ILE A 159 -2.07 22.26 -13.13
CA ILE A 159 -2.05 23.13 -11.95
C ILE A 159 -1.16 24.35 -12.17
N GLN A 160 -0.04 24.23 -12.90
CA GLN A 160 0.85 25.37 -13.19
C GLN A 160 0.25 26.38 -14.19
N GLN A 161 -0.73 25.98 -14.99
CA GLN A 161 -1.39 26.85 -15.97
C GLN A 161 -2.52 27.69 -15.37
N HIS A 162 -2.95 27.38 -14.15
CA HIS A 162 -4.04 28.03 -13.41
C HIS A 162 -3.53 28.81 -12.20
#